data_AF-A0A936B746-F1
#
_entry.id   AF-A0A936B746-F1
#
_cell.length_a   1.000
_cell.length_b   1.000
_cell.length_c   1.000
_cell.angle_alpha   90.00
_cell.angle_beta   90.00
_cell.angle_gamma   90.00
#
_symmetry.space_group_name_H-M   'P 1'
#
loop_
_entity.id
_entity.type
_entity.pdbx_description
1 polymer ?
#
loop_
_entity_poly.entity_id
_entity_poly.type
_entity_poly.pdbx_seq_one_letter_code
_entity_poly.pdbx_strand_id
1 'polypeptide(L)'
;MFTYDPSQADDNSKIRFAIGDNVANYGALPSKSNIQDEELAALVTREGTWELATAAAFEMLAAAWAREVAVSFDNQSYGRQTPSQRYEKLAADWRARFGENSAHTELQGGTILLGFQQTWPTEYS
;
A
#
# COMPACT_ATOMS: atom_id res chain seq x y z
N MET A 1 -1.43 19.33 5.04
CA MET A 1 -1.05 20.19 3.88
C MET A 1 -0.35 19.32 2.85
N PHE A 2 -0.24 19.72 1.57
CA PHE A 2 0.59 19.01 0.59
C PHE A 2 2.01 19.57 0.60
N THR A 3 3.00 18.69 0.80
CA THR A 3 4.41 19.02 0.65
C THR A 3 5.11 17.93 -0.15
N TYR A 4 5.81 18.30 -1.21
CA TYR A 4 6.72 17.41 -1.91
C TYR A 4 8.07 18.09 -2.09
N ASP A 5 9.11 17.49 -1.53
CA ASP A 5 10.49 17.94 -1.71
C ASP A 5 11.35 16.73 -2.11
N PRO A 6 11.84 16.65 -3.36
CA PRO A 6 12.67 15.54 -3.80
C PRO A 6 14.05 15.51 -3.12
N SER A 7 14.45 16.58 -2.43
CA SER A 7 15.68 16.62 -1.64
C SER A 7 15.49 16.07 -0.22
N GLN A 8 14.23 15.89 0.22
CA GLN A 8 13.91 15.27 1.49
C GLN A 8 13.77 13.76 1.32
N ALA A 9 14.56 13.02 2.10
CA ALA A 9 14.53 11.55 2.15
C ALA A 9 13.56 11.04 3.23
N ASP A 10 12.55 11.84 3.58
CA ASP A 10 11.51 11.46 4.52
C ASP A 10 10.53 10.47 3.87
N ASP A 11 9.86 9.69 4.72
CA ASP A 11 8.99 8.61 4.26
C ASP A 11 7.81 9.11 3.44
N ASN A 12 7.27 10.29 3.74
CA ASN A 12 6.19 10.89 2.96
C ASN A 12 6.64 11.24 1.55
N SER A 13 7.81 11.86 1.37
CA SER A 13 8.35 12.17 0.03
C SER A 13 8.62 10.92 -0.80
N LYS A 14 9.10 9.84 -0.18
CA LYS A 14 9.27 8.53 -0.85
C LYS A 14 7.93 7.97 -1.33
N ILE A 15 6.92 7.97 -0.46
CA ILE A 15 5.58 7.47 -0.81
C ILE A 15 4.99 8.31 -1.95
N ARG A 16 5.04 9.64 -1.84
CA ARG A 16 4.57 10.58 -2.89
C ARG A 16 5.21 10.30 -4.24
N PHE A 17 6.52 10.12 -4.26
CA PHE A 17 7.23 9.77 -5.48
C PHE A 17 6.75 8.43 -6.05
N ALA A 18 6.60 7.40 -5.21
CA ALA A 18 6.19 6.07 -5.65
C ALA A 18 4.76 6.03 -6.23
N ILE A 19 3.83 6.77 -5.64
CA ILE A 19 2.43 6.81 -6.11
C ILE A 19 2.19 7.85 -7.23
N GLY A 20 3.21 8.65 -7.57
CA GLY A 20 3.11 9.71 -8.57
C GLY A 20 2.35 10.95 -8.08
N ASP A 21 2.29 11.17 -6.76
CA ASP A 21 1.61 12.31 -6.12
C ASP A 21 2.62 13.44 -5.82
N ASN A 22 3.30 13.91 -6.87
CA ASN A 22 4.45 14.82 -6.79
C ASN A 22 4.19 16.24 -7.34
N VAL A 23 3.02 16.47 -7.94
CA VAL A 23 2.63 17.79 -8.47
C VAL A 23 1.40 18.29 -7.71
N ALA A 24 1.50 19.48 -7.12
CA ALA A 24 0.40 20.11 -6.41
C ALA A 24 -0.83 20.28 -7.32
N ASN A 25 -2.01 19.92 -6.82
CA ASN A 25 -3.30 19.95 -7.53
C ASN A 25 -3.36 19.08 -8.80
N TYR A 26 -2.41 18.15 -8.94
CA TYR A 26 -2.40 17.14 -9.98
C TYR A 26 -2.09 15.78 -9.37
N GLY A 27 -2.78 15.49 -8.27
CA GLY A 27 -2.54 14.30 -7.47
C GLY A 27 -3.20 13.04 -8.01
N ALA A 28 -2.87 11.92 -7.40
CA ALA A 28 -3.29 10.58 -7.86
C ALA A 28 -4.78 10.29 -7.63
N LEU A 29 -5.51 11.14 -6.90
CA LEU A 29 -6.95 10.96 -6.64
C LEU A 29 -7.81 11.29 -7.89
N PRO A 30 -9.02 10.72 -8.01
CA PRO A 30 -9.95 11.03 -9.10
C PRO A 30 -10.28 12.53 -9.22
N SER A 31 -10.33 13.24 -8.09
CA SER A 31 -10.55 14.69 -8.02
C SER A 31 -9.35 15.52 -8.49
N LYS A 32 -8.25 14.87 -8.90
CA LYS A 32 -6.93 15.49 -9.15
C LYS A 32 -6.32 16.14 -7.90
N SER A 33 -6.86 15.86 -6.73
CA SER A 33 -6.30 16.29 -5.45
C SER A 33 -5.13 15.40 -5.04
N ASN A 34 -4.20 15.96 -4.29
CA ASN A 34 -3.14 15.19 -3.63
C ASN A 34 -3.66 14.57 -2.34
N ILE A 35 -3.02 13.47 -1.93
CA ILE A 35 -3.19 12.92 -0.58
C ILE A 35 -2.54 13.90 0.39
N GLN A 36 -3.16 14.17 1.54
CA GLN A 36 -2.58 15.09 2.53
C GLN A 36 -1.40 14.45 3.28
N ASP A 37 -0.43 15.27 3.71
CA ASP A 37 0.73 14.77 4.49
C ASP A 37 0.29 14.01 5.75
N GLU A 38 -0.81 14.44 6.38
CA GLU A 38 -1.37 13.82 7.58
C GLU A 38 -1.91 12.39 7.31
N GLU A 39 -2.48 12.16 6.13
CA GLU A 39 -2.97 10.84 5.72
C GLU A 39 -1.81 9.89 5.42
N LEU A 40 -0.75 10.40 4.77
CA LEU A 40 0.47 9.62 4.53
C LEU A 40 1.17 9.25 5.84
N ALA A 41 1.27 10.19 6.78
CA ALA A 41 1.83 9.93 8.10
C ALA A 41 1.01 8.89 8.89
N ALA A 42 -0.32 8.91 8.77
CA ALA A 42 -1.19 7.90 9.37
C ALA A 42 -0.97 6.51 8.75
N LEU A 43 -0.75 6.42 7.43
CA LEU A 43 -0.43 5.16 6.76
C LEU A 43 0.93 4.60 7.20
N VAL A 44 1.96 5.44 7.30
CA VAL A 44 3.27 5.05 7.83
C VAL A 44 3.15 4.56 9.27
N THR A 45 2.39 5.27 10.11
CA THR A 45 2.14 4.86 11.50
C THR A 45 1.43 3.52 11.60
N ARG A 46 0.47 3.25 10.70
CA ARG A 46 -0.31 2.00 10.70
C ARG A 46 0.50 0.80 10.21
N GLU A 47 1.27 0.98 9.14
CA GLU A 47 1.96 -0.11 8.46
C GLU A 47 3.41 -0.29 8.94
N GLY A 48 3.97 0.68 9.67
CA GLY A 48 5.29 0.61 10.31
C GLY A 48 6.46 0.94 9.39
N THR A 49 6.31 0.76 8.06
CA THR A 49 7.33 1.11 7.07
C THR A 49 6.74 1.91 5.91
N TRP A 50 7.56 2.74 5.27
CA TRP A 50 7.11 3.56 4.14
C TRP A 50 6.76 2.70 2.91
N GLU A 51 7.39 1.52 2.77
CA GLU A 51 7.07 0.58 1.68
C GLU A 51 5.68 -0.03 1.84
N LEU A 52 5.34 -0.49 3.05
CA LEU A 52 4.00 -1.03 3.32
C LEU A 52 2.94 0.08 3.31
N ALA A 53 3.30 1.28 3.78
CA ALA A 53 2.45 2.47 3.64
C ALA A 53 2.20 2.83 2.18
N THR A 54 3.18 2.65 1.29
CA THR A 54 2.99 2.85 -0.16
C THR A 54 2.01 1.83 -0.73
N ALA A 55 2.10 0.57 -0.32
CA ALA A 55 1.13 -0.46 -0.74
C ALA A 55 -0.29 -0.09 -0.29
N ALA A 56 -0.45 0.33 0.96
CA ALA A 56 -1.73 0.80 1.49
C ALA A 56 -2.25 2.06 0.77
N ALA A 57 -1.35 2.97 0.37
CA ALA A 57 -1.72 4.13 -0.43
C ALA A 57 -2.25 3.71 -1.82
N PHE A 58 -1.65 2.70 -2.46
CA PHE A 58 -2.19 2.14 -3.70
C PHE A 58 -3.56 1.46 -3.51
N GLU A 59 -3.78 0.74 -2.41
CA GLU A 59 -5.10 0.16 -2.07
C GLU A 59 -6.16 1.27 -1.92
N MET A 60 -5.81 2.36 -1.24
CA MET A 60 -6.70 3.52 -1.08
C MET A 60 -7.02 4.17 -2.44
N LEU A 61 -6.02 4.34 -3.30
CA LEU A 61 -6.22 4.87 -4.65
C LEU A 61 -7.10 3.95 -5.50
N ALA A 62 -6.88 2.63 -5.41
CA ALA A 62 -7.72 1.64 -6.09
C ALA A 62 -9.20 1.78 -5.67
N ALA A 63 -9.46 1.88 -4.36
CA ALA A 63 -10.81 2.05 -3.83
C ALA A 63 -11.43 3.39 -4.27
N ALA A 64 -10.67 4.49 -4.27
CA ALA A 64 -11.14 5.80 -4.71
C ALA A 64 -11.56 5.77 -6.19
N TRP A 65 -10.71 5.20 -7.06
CA TRP A 65 -11.00 5.08 -8.49
C TRP A 65 -12.12 4.08 -8.78
N ALA A 66 -12.27 3.02 -7.99
CA ALA A 66 -13.39 2.08 -8.14
C ALA A 66 -14.75 2.76 -7.84
N ARG A 67 -14.80 3.62 -6.83
CA ARG A 67 -15.99 4.41 -6.48
C ARG A 67 -16.36 5.40 -7.58
N GLU A 68 -15.39 6.10 -8.16
CA GLU A 68 -15.64 7.04 -9.26
C GLU A 68 -16.17 6.34 -10.51
N VAL A 69 -15.60 5.18 -10.85
CA VAL A 69 -16.08 4.35 -11.97
C VAL A 69 -17.50 3.86 -11.71
N ALA A 70 -17.82 3.43 -10.49
CA ALA A 70 -19.18 3.01 -10.14
C ALA A 70 -20.21 4.14 -10.27
N VAL A 71 -19.84 5.38 -9.92
CA VAL A 71 -20.69 6.57 -10.13
C VAL A 71 -20.85 6.90 -11.62
N SER A 72 -19.80 6.69 -12.43
CA SER A 72 -19.83 6.99 -13.87
C SER A 72 -20.57 5.93 -14.70
N PHE A 73 -20.61 4.67 -14.24
CA PHE A 73 -21.19 3.53 -14.97
C PHE A 73 -22.72 3.55 -15.09
N ASP A 74 -23.41 4.40 -14.32
CA ASP A 74 -24.83 4.71 -14.52
C ASP A 74 -25.08 5.42 -15.87
N ASN A 75 -24.01 5.79 -16.60
CA ASN A 75 -24.06 6.52 -17.88
C ASN A 75 -23.07 6.01 -18.96
N GLN A 76 -22.94 4.69 -19.14
CA GLN A 76 -22.17 3.97 -20.19
C GLN A 76 -20.72 3.60 -19.84
N SER A 77 -20.29 2.41 -20.29
CA SER A 77 -18.94 1.91 -20.09
C SER A 77 -18.28 1.38 -21.35
N TYR A 78 -17.02 1.75 -21.51
CA TYR A 78 -16.12 1.24 -22.54
C TYR A 78 -14.90 0.59 -21.88
N GLY A 79 -14.61 -0.66 -22.29
CA GLY A 79 -13.60 -1.57 -21.72
C GLY A 79 -12.14 -1.15 -21.89
N ARG A 80 -11.70 -0.09 -21.21
CA ARG A 80 -10.29 0.15 -20.88
C ARG A 80 -10.02 -0.34 -19.46
N GLN A 81 -8.84 -0.90 -19.21
CA GLN A 81 -8.42 -1.21 -17.84
C GLN A 81 -8.62 0.02 -16.96
N THR A 82 -9.46 -0.10 -15.93
CA THR A 82 -9.82 1.03 -15.09
C THR A 82 -8.60 1.41 -14.25
N PRO A 83 -8.38 2.70 -13.94
CA PRO A 83 -7.30 3.12 -13.04
C PRO A 83 -7.27 2.32 -11.73
N SER A 84 -8.42 1.90 -11.21
CA SER A 84 -8.53 1.02 -10.04
C SER A 84 -7.77 -0.31 -10.20
N GLN A 85 -7.97 -1.04 -11.30
CA GLN A 85 -7.31 -2.33 -11.55
C GLN A 85 -5.78 -2.20 -11.60
N ARG A 86 -5.28 -1.07 -12.15
CA ARG A 86 -3.85 -0.78 -12.18
C ARG A 86 -3.30 -0.60 -10.76
N TYR A 87 -4.00 0.14 -9.91
CA TYR A 87 -3.59 0.37 -8.54
C TYR A 87 -3.69 -0.89 -7.66
N GLU A 88 -4.70 -1.73 -7.86
CA GLU A 88 -4.79 -3.05 -7.17
C GLU A 88 -3.58 -3.91 -7.50
N LYS A 89 -3.18 -3.96 -8.77
CA LYS A 89 -1.99 -4.71 -9.20
C LYS A 89 -0.71 -4.15 -8.58
N LEU A 90 -0.57 -2.83 -8.51
CA LEU A 90 0.58 -2.19 -7.88
C LEU A 90 0.63 -2.45 -6.37
N ALA A 91 -0.51 -2.36 -5.68
CA ALA A 91 -0.62 -2.71 -4.26
C ALA A 91 -0.17 -4.16 -4.01
N ALA A 92 -0.67 -5.11 -4.79
CA ALA A 92 -0.32 -6.52 -4.66
C ALA A 92 1.18 -6.78 -4.89
N ASP A 93 1.77 -6.15 -5.91
CA ASP A 93 3.22 -6.26 -6.19
C ASP A 93 4.07 -5.69 -5.05
N TRP A 94 3.66 -4.56 -4.45
CA TRP A 94 4.36 -3.98 -3.31
C TRP A 94 4.22 -4.84 -2.03
N ARG A 95 3.01 -5.34 -1.74
CA ARG A 95 2.80 -6.28 -0.61
C ARG A 95 3.63 -7.55 -0.79
N ALA A 96 3.71 -8.11 -2.00
CA ALA A 96 4.52 -9.29 -2.26
C ALA A 96 6.03 -9.02 -2.02
N ARG A 97 6.53 -7.87 -2.47
CA ARG A 97 7.96 -7.52 -2.35
C ARG A 97 8.39 -7.17 -0.93
N PHE A 98 7.53 -6.49 -0.17
CA PHE A 98 7.90 -5.88 1.11
C PHE A 98 7.17 -6.47 2.32
N GLY A 99 6.00 -7.10 2.11
CA GLY A 99 5.23 -7.78 3.15
C GLY A 99 5.85 -9.09 3.61
N GLU A 100 6.38 -9.90 2.69
CA GLU A 100 7.06 -11.17 3.05
C GLU A 100 8.39 -10.93 3.78
N ASN A 101 9.15 -9.91 3.37
CA ASN A 101 10.41 -9.55 4.04
C ASN A 101 10.21 -9.08 5.48
N SER A 102 9.10 -8.40 5.78
CA SER A 102 8.80 -7.94 7.14
C SER A 102 8.52 -9.11 8.09
N ALA A 103 7.87 -10.18 7.61
CA ALA A 103 7.64 -11.39 8.39
C ALA A 103 8.94 -12.21 8.64
N HIS A 104 9.92 -12.14 7.73
CA HIS A 104 11.18 -12.87 7.88
C HIS A 104 12.19 -12.16 8.79
N THR A 105 12.15 -10.83 8.88
CA THR A 105 13.06 -10.05 9.75
C THR A 105 12.72 -10.18 11.24
N GLU A 106 11.45 -10.37 11.60
CA GLU A 106 11.05 -10.55 13.01
C GLU A 106 11.44 -11.94 13.57
N LEU A 107 11.71 -12.93 12.71
CA LEU A 107 12.16 -14.26 13.10
C LEU A 107 13.63 -14.34 13.53
N GLN A 108 14.43 -13.29 13.33
CA GLN A 108 15.87 -13.30 13.67
C GLN A 108 16.23 -12.51 14.94
N GLY A 109 15.28 -11.83 15.58
CA GLY A 109 15.54 -10.89 16.69
C GLY A 109 15.02 -11.29 18.07
N GLY A 110 14.18 -12.31 18.21
CA GLY A 110 13.60 -12.63 19.50
C GLY A 110 12.93 -13.98 19.51
N THR A 111 13.23 -14.77 20.53
CA THR A 111 12.60 -16.03 20.90
C THR A 111 11.12 -16.08 20.53
N ILE A 112 10.79 -16.74 19.43
CA ILE A 112 9.42 -17.13 19.14
C ILE A 112 9.10 -18.33 20.03
N LEU A 113 8.53 -18.03 21.19
CA LEU A 113 7.75 -18.97 22.00
C LEU A 113 6.35 -19.09 21.37
N LEU A 114 6.27 -19.53 20.11
CA LEU A 114 5.02 -20.03 19.55
C LEU A 114 5.04 -21.54 19.73
N GLY A 115 4.24 -21.99 20.71
CA GLY A 115 3.98 -23.39 20.98
C GLY A 115 3.38 -24.06 19.75
N PHE A 116 4.23 -24.60 18.90
CA PHE A 116 3.86 -25.61 17.92
C PHE A 116 4.32 -26.95 18.48
N GLN A 117 3.50 -27.55 19.35
CA GLN A 117 3.65 -28.97 19.69
C GLN A 117 3.29 -29.79 18.44
N GLN A 118 4.28 -30.03 17.60
CA GLN A 118 4.21 -31.11 16.63
C GLN A 118 4.59 -32.39 17.37
N THR A 119 3.59 -33.04 17.98
CA THR A 119 3.74 -34.40 18.49
C THR A 119 3.76 -35.35 17.31
N TRP A 120 4.92 -35.91 17.00
CA TRP A 120 5.01 -37.05 16.11
C TRP A 120 4.52 -38.30 16.87
N PRO A 121 3.61 -39.11 16.32
CA PRO A 121 3.31 -40.41 16.91
C PRO A 121 4.52 -41.32 16.70
N THR A 122 5.25 -41.60 17.77
CA THR A 122 6.14 -42.76 17.86
C THR A 122 5.28 -43.98 18.20
N GLU A 123 4.95 -44.77 17.20
CA GLU A 123 4.63 -46.19 17.37
C GLU A 123 5.65 -46.94 16.50
N TYR A 124 6.78 -47.32 17.10
CA TYR A 124 7.07 -48.63 17.72
C TYR A 124 7.13 -49.78 16.71
N SER A 125 8.30 -50.43 16.74
CA SER A 125 8.67 -51.68 16.04
C SER A 125 7.74 -52.84 16.28
#